data_AF-A0A543JFQ4-F1
#
_entry.id   AF-A0A543JFQ4-F1
#
_cell.length_a   1.000
_cell.length_b   1.000
_cell.length_c   1.000
_cell.angle_alpha   90.00
_cell.angle_beta   90.00
_cell.angle_gamma   90.00
#
_symmetry.space_group_name_H-M   'P 1'
#
loop_
_entity.id
_entity.type
_entity.pdbx_description
1 polymer ?
#
loop_
_entity_poly.entity_id
_entity_poly.type
_entity_poly.pdbx_seq_one_letter_code
_entity_poly.pdbx_strand_id
1 'polypeptide(L)'
;MPPGPNEPRPAADKLDDDHYPAYTMGRAAEMLGTTPGFLRSLDEAKLIEPQRSSGGHRRYSRNQLRLAARVRKLVDQGTGLDAACRIVTLEDQLQEARALNQQNRPPTPDQAYPPLRGV
;
A
#
# COMPACT_ATOMS: atom_id res chain seq x y z
N MET A 1 25.27 14.12 19.29
CA MET A 1 25.47 12.95 18.41
C MET A 1 24.14 12.66 17.73
N PRO A 2 24.08 12.48 16.39
CA PRO A 2 22.91 11.89 15.77
C PRO A 2 22.81 10.41 16.19
N PRO A 3 21.59 9.85 16.35
CA PRO A 3 21.40 8.44 16.66
C PRO A 3 21.93 7.56 15.51
N GLY A 4 22.57 6.44 15.87
CA GLY A 4 23.13 5.49 14.91
C GLY A 4 22.03 4.68 14.20
N PRO A 5 22.30 4.12 13.01
CA PRO A 5 21.31 3.47 12.14
C PRO A 5 20.73 2.14 12.67
N ASN A 6 20.95 1.80 13.95
CA ASN A 6 20.66 0.47 14.50
C ASN A 6 20.12 0.50 15.93
N GLU A 7 19.42 1.57 16.33
CA GLU A 7 18.63 1.55 17.56
C GLU A 7 17.28 0.84 17.32
N PRO A 8 16.88 -0.10 18.20
CA PRO A 8 15.58 -0.75 18.09
C PRO A 8 14.47 0.31 18.25
N ARG A 9 13.81 0.65 17.13
CA ARG A 9 12.65 1.56 17.12
C ARG A 9 11.66 1.13 18.22
N PRO A 10 11.13 2.07 19.02
CA PRO A 10 10.21 1.77 20.11
C PRO A 10 9.03 0.95 19.57
N ALA A 11 8.54 -0.01 20.35
CA ALA A 11 7.48 -0.92 19.92
C ALA A 11 6.20 -0.20 19.43
N ALA A 12 5.96 1.03 19.91
CA ALA A 12 4.90 1.93 19.44
C ALA A 12 5.04 2.32 17.96
N ASP A 13 6.26 2.60 17.49
CA ASP A 13 6.53 3.01 16.10
C ASP A 13 6.31 1.86 15.10
N LYS A 14 6.45 0.61 15.57
CA LYS A 14 6.15 -0.60 14.77
C LYS A 14 4.66 -0.89 14.65
N LEU A 15 3.83 -0.36 15.55
CA LEU A 15 2.38 -0.54 15.53
C LEU A 15 1.71 0.38 14.50
N ASP A 16 2.30 1.57 14.27
CA ASP A 16 1.83 2.54 13.28
C ASP A 16 2.49 2.35 11.89
N ASP A 17 3.51 1.51 11.78
CA ASP A 17 4.11 1.15 10.50
C ASP A 17 3.22 0.16 9.72
N ASP A 18 2.48 0.71 8.75
CA ASP A 18 1.61 -0.04 7.84
C ASP A 18 2.35 -1.12 7.02
N HIS A 19 3.67 -1.05 6.90
CA HIS A 19 4.52 -2.00 6.20
C HIS A 19 5.14 -3.06 7.13
N TYR A 20 4.99 -2.93 8.45
CA TYR A 20 5.47 -3.91 9.40
C TYR A 20 4.72 -5.25 9.22
N PRO A 21 5.43 -6.37 8.99
CA PRO A 21 4.81 -7.65 8.68
C PRO A 21 4.31 -8.36 9.95
N ALA A 22 3.23 -7.83 10.54
CA ALA A 22 2.70 -8.33 11.81
C ALA A 22 1.87 -9.62 11.66
N TYR A 23 1.23 -9.84 10.52
CA TYR A 23 0.15 -10.81 10.39
C TYR A 23 0.63 -12.15 9.79
N THR A 24 0.26 -13.27 10.42
CA THR A 24 0.51 -14.60 9.86
C THR A 24 -0.53 -14.96 8.80
N MET A 25 -0.22 -15.95 7.96
CA MET A 25 -1.12 -16.47 6.91
C MET A 25 -2.55 -16.73 7.38
N GLY A 26 -2.70 -17.52 8.46
CA GLY A 26 -4.02 -17.89 8.97
C GLY A 26 -4.79 -16.68 9.50
N ARG A 27 -4.11 -15.80 10.24
CA ARG A 27 -4.73 -14.59 10.79
C ARG A 27 -5.14 -13.61 9.68
N ALA A 28 -4.30 -13.46 8.66
CA ALA A 28 -4.59 -12.66 7.49
C ALA A 28 -5.83 -13.18 6.74
N ALA A 29 -5.91 -14.50 6.50
CA ALA A 29 -7.04 -15.12 5.83
C ALA A 29 -8.34 -14.91 6.62
N GLU A 30 -8.31 -15.13 7.93
CA GLU A 30 -9.45 -14.91 8.84
C GLU A 30 -9.92 -13.44 8.82
N MET A 31 -8.99 -12.49 8.98
CA MET A 31 -9.32 -11.05 8.99
C MET A 31 -9.95 -10.57 7.70
N LEU A 32 -9.59 -11.18 6.56
CA LEU A 32 -10.10 -10.82 5.25
C LEU A 32 -11.35 -11.64 4.86
N GLY A 33 -11.76 -12.62 5.67
CA GLY A 33 -12.83 -13.56 5.31
C GLY A 33 -12.51 -14.38 4.05
N THR A 34 -11.22 -14.72 3.85
CA THR A 34 -10.74 -15.45 2.67
C THR A 34 -10.05 -16.76 3.06
N THR A 35 -9.58 -17.50 2.06
CA THR A 35 -8.79 -18.71 2.30
C THR A 35 -7.29 -18.40 2.25
N PRO A 36 -6.44 -19.22 2.90
CA PRO A 36 -5.01 -19.17 2.67
C PRO A 36 -4.64 -19.39 1.19
N GLY A 37 -5.43 -20.15 0.42
CA GLY A 37 -5.23 -20.30 -1.01
C GLY A 37 -5.28 -18.97 -1.75
N PHE A 38 -6.26 -18.12 -1.44
CA PHE A 38 -6.40 -16.80 -2.04
C PHE A 38 -5.16 -15.93 -1.83
N LEU A 39 -4.66 -15.84 -0.60
CA LEU A 39 -3.43 -15.10 -0.29
C LEU A 39 -2.17 -15.67 -0.95
N ARG A 40 -2.14 -16.98 -1.27
CA ARG A 40 -1.05 -17.57 -2.08
C ARG A 40 -1.16 -17.14 -3.53
N SER A 41 -2.36 -17.14 -4.10
CA SER A 41 -2.57 -16.70 -5.48
C SER A 41 -2.22 -15.22 -5.67
N LEU A 42 -2.45 -14.37 -4.67
CA LEU A 42 -1.99 -12.96 -4.72
C LEU A 42 -0.46 -12.82 -4.67
N ASP A 43 0.23 -13.69 -3.93
CA ASP A 43 1.70 -13.76 -3.90
C ASP A 43 2.27 -14.29 -5.23
N GLU A 44 1.65 -15.32 -5.81
CA GLU A 44 2.01 -15.83 -7.14
C GLU A 44 1.80 -14.79 -8.25
N ALA A 45 0.73 -14.00 -8.16
CA ALA A 45 0.47 -12.86 -9.03
C ALA A 45 1.39 -11.65 -8.76
N LYS A 46 2.29 -11.72 -7.78
CA LYS A 46 3.22 -10.66 -7.35
C LYS A 46 2.53 -9.35 -6.96
N LEU A 47 1.26 -9.41 -6.55
CA LEU A 47 0.56 -8.23 -6.01
C LEU A 47 1.03 -7.94 -4.58
N ILE A 48 1.31 -8.98 -3.82
CA ILE A 48 1.81 -8.89 -2.45
C ILE A 48 3.07 -9.73 -2.32
N GLU A 49 4.07 -9.21 -1.62
CA GLU A 49 5.34 -9.91 -1.38
C GLU A 49 5.52 -10.15 0.13
N PRO A 50 5.06 -11.30 0.66
CA PRO A 50 5.12 -11.56 2.10
C PRO A 50 6.57 -11.71 2.57
N GLN A 51 6.90 -11.05 3.66
CA GLN A 51 8.19 -11.27 4.32
C GLN A 51 8.21 -12.66 4.95
N ARG A 52 9.32 -13.39 4.79
CA ARG A 52 9.53 -14.65 5.49
C ARG A 52 10.16 -14.39 6.84
N SER A 53 9.54 -14.93 7.89
CA SER A 53 10.15 -14.97 9.23
C SER A 53 11.36 -15.91 9.25
N SER A 54 12.15 -15.85 10.34
CA SER A 54 13.27 -16.79 10.58
C SER A 54 12.82 -18.26 10.58
N GLY A 55 11.57 -18.54 10.96
CA GLY A 55 10.96 -19.87 10.88
C GLY A 55 10.33 -20.23 9.53
N GLY A 56 10.54 -19.43 8.48
CA GLY A 56 10.03 -19.70 7.12
C GLY A 56 8.55 -19.37 6.89
N HIS A 57 7.81 -18.98 7.93
CA HIS A 57 6.41 -18.58 7.80
C HIS A 57 6.27 -17.22 7.11
N ARG A 58 5.29 -17.14 6.20
CA ARG A 58 4.88 -15.90 5.53
C ARG A 58 4.25 -14.93 6.52
N ARG A 59 4.70 -13.69 6.47
CA ARG A 59 4.18 -12.58 7.25
C ARG A 59 3.74 -11.46 6.33
N TYR A 60 2.57 -10.90 6.64
CA TYR A 60 1.90 -9.89 5.86
C TYR A 60 1.86 -8.58 6.63
N SER A 61 2.02 -7.47 5.93
CA SER A 61 1.83 -6.14 6.47
C SER A 61 0.38 -5.68 6.38
N ARG A 62 0.03 -4.62 7.12
CA ARG A 62 -1.34 -4.06 7.06
C ARG A 62 -1.66 -3.52 5.67
N ASN A 63 -0.68 -2.91 4.99
CA ASN A 63 -0.81 -2.49 3.60
C ASN A 63 -1.17 -3.66 2.67
N GLN A 64 -0.45 -4.78 2.78
CA GLN A 64 -0.73 -5.97 1.98
C GLN A 64 -2.13 -6.55 2.23
N LEU A 65 -2.62 -6.49 3.47
CA LEU A 65 -4.00 -6.91 3.76
C LEU A 65 -5.04 -5.96 3.13
N ARG A 66 -4.79 -4.64 3.12
CA ARG A 66 -5.66 -3.68 2.43
C ARG A 66 -5.72 -3.93 0.92
N LEU A 67 -4.58 -4.24 0.31
CA LEU A 67 -4.49 -4.66 -1.10
C LEU A 67 -5.33 -5.92 -1.36
N ALA A 68 -5.12 -6.96 -0.55
CA ALA A 68 -5.84 -8.22 -0.66
C ALA A 68 -7.37 -8.05 -0.48
N ALA A 69 -7.81 -7.17 0.42
CA ALA A 69 -9.22 -6.85 0.61
C ALA A 69 -9.86 -6.22 -0.64
N ARG A 70 -9.15 -5.30 -1.32
CA ARG A 70 -9.65 -4.68 -2.56
C ARG A 70 -9.78 -5.69 -3.69
N VAL A 71 -8.76 -6.54 -3.87
CA VAL A 71 -8.83 -7.62 -4.87
C VAL A 71 -9.97 -8.58 -4.56
N ARG A 72 -10.13 -8.97 -3.29
CA ARG A 72 -11.21 -9.85 -2.86
C ARG A 72 -12.57 -9.29 -3.27
N LYS A 73 -12.81 -8.00 -3.06
CA LYS A 73 -14.05 -7.32 -3.45
C LYS A 73 -14.31 -7.41 -4.97
N LEU A 74 -13.29 -7.21 -5.80
CA LEU A 74 -13.42 -7.32 -7.26
C LEU A 74 -13.67 -8.77 -7.71
N VAL A 75 -13.01 -9.73 -7.07
CA VAL A 75 -13.22 -11.17 -7.33
C VAL A 75 -14.63 -11.61 -6.94
N ASP A 76 -15.14 -11.12 -5.81
CA ASP A 76 -16.52 -11.38 -5.37
C ASP A 76 -17.57 -10.78 -6.33
N GLN A 77 -17.18 -9.78 -7.13
CA GLN A 77 -18.02 -9.21 -8.21
C GLN A 77 -17.91 -9.98 -9.54
N GLY A 78 -17.14 -11.07 -9.58
CA GLY A 78 -16.95 -11.90 -10.78
C GLY A 78 -15.74 -11.49 -11.63
N THR A 79 -14.90 -10.57 -11.16
CA THR A 79 -13.64 -10.22 -11.85
C THR A 79 -12.62 -11.34 -11.69
N GLY A 80 -11.97 -11.77 -12.78
CA GLY A 80 -10.88 -12.74 -12.70
C GLY A 80 -9.74 -12.22 -11.81
N LEU A 81 -9.05 -13.12 -11.08
CA LEU A 81 -8.01 -12.75 -10.11
C LEU A 81 -6.93 -11.86 -10.74
N ASP A 82 -6.38 -12.24 -11.91
CA ASP A 82 -5.33 -11.47 -12.59
C ASP A 82 -5.81 -10.07 -12.99
N ALA A 83 -7.04 -9.96 -13.47
CA ALA A 83 -7.64 -8.68 -13.81
C ALA A 83 -7.84 -7.81 -12.56
N ALA A 84 -8.34 -8.41 -11.47
CA ALA A 84 -8.53 -7.71 -10.20
C ALA A 84 -7.19 -7.23 -9.60
N CYS A 85 -6.14 -8.06 -9.64
CA CYS A 85 -4.78 -7.65 -9.26
C CYS A 85 -4.31 -6.45 -10.09
N ARG A 86 -4.46 -6.53 -11.41
CA ARG A 86 -4.01 -5.46 -12.32
C ARG A 86 -4.77 -4.15 -12.12
N ILE A 87 -6.09 -4.22 -11.88
CA ILE A 87 -6.91 -3.05 -11.56
C ILE A 87 -6.38 -2.37 -10.29
N VAL A 88 -6.20 -3.13 -9.21
CA VAL A 88 -5.75 -2.56 -7.93
C VAL A 88 -4.35 -1.95 -8.04
N THR A 89 -3.41 -2.59 -8.74
CA THR A 89 -2.07 -2.02 -8.98
C THR A 89 -2.17 -0.69 -9.74
N LEU A 90 -3.00 -0.62 -10.78
CA LEU A 90 -3.15 0.60 -11.59
C LEU A 90 -3.83 1.73 -10.81
N GLU A 91 -4.81 1.40 -9.95
CA GLU A 91 -5.45 2.38 -9.07
C GLU A 91 -4.45 3.01 -8.09
N ASP A 92 -3.56 2.21 -7.51
CA ASP A 92 -2.52 2.73 -6.60
C ASP A 92 -1.51 3.61 -7.34
N GLN A 93 -1.01 3.17 -8.49
CA GLN A 93 -0.12 3.98 -9.33
C GLN A 93 -0.76 5.30 -9.75
N LEU A 94 -2.06 5.29 -10.08
CA LEU A 94 -2.80 6.48 -10.43
C LEU A 94 -2.95 7.43 -9.23
N GLN A 95 -3.21 6.89 -8.05
CA GLN A 95 -3.30 7.67 -6.82
C GLN A 95 -1.95 8.32 -6.48
N GLU A 96 -0.86 7.57 -6.56
CA GLU A 96 0.51 8.08 -6.36
C GLU A 96 0.86 9.18 -7.37
N ALA A 97 0.61 8.94 -8.66
CA ALA A 97 0.86 9.93 -9.70
C ALA A 97 0.03 11.21 -9.49
N ARG A 98 -1.23 11.10 -9.05
CA ARG A 98 -2.08 12.26 -8.73
C ARG A 98 -1.55 13.03 -7.53
N ALA A 99 -1.11 12.34 -6.47
CA ALA A 99 -0.53 12.97 -5.30
C ALA A 99 0.75 13.76 -5.65
N LEU A 100 1.64 13.17 -6.44
CA LEU A 100 2.86 13.84 -6.93
C LEU A 100 2.54 15.05 -7.80
N ASN A 101 1.57 14.94 -8.71
CA ASN A 101 1.15 16.07 -9.55
C ASN A 101 0.53 17.21 -8.74
N GLN A 102 -0.18 16.92 -7.65
CA GLN A 102 -0.71 17.95 -6.75
C GLN A 102 0.40 18.66 -5.99
N GLN A 103 1.41 17.93 -5.51
CA GLN A 103 2.57 18.50 -4.82
C GLN A 103 3.42 19.38 -5.76
N ASN A 104 3.55 18.96 -7.01
CA ASN A 104 4.32 19.67 -8.03
C ASN A 104 3.49 20.69 -8.81
N ARG A 105 2.24 20.94 -8.43
CA ARG A 105 1.38 21.87 -9.15
C ARG A 105 1.95 23.28 -8.99
N PRO A 106 2.44 23.93 -10.05
CA PRO A 106 2.86 25.32 -9.95
C PRO A 106 1.65 26.17 -9.56
N PRO A 107 1.84 27.26 -8.78
CA PRO A 107 0.78 28.20 -8.51
C PRO A 107 0.16 28.67 -9.83
N THR A 108 -1.17 28.71 -9.90
CA THR A 108 -1.89 29.16 -11.08
C THR A 108 -1.43 30.58 -11.45
N PRO A 109 -1.14 30.88 -12.74
CA PRO A 109 -0.62 32.19 -13.16
C PRO A 109 -1.58 33.37 -12.90
N ASP A 110 -2.81 33.10 -12.46
CA ASP A 110 -3.83 34.11 -12.11
C ASP A 110 -3.55 34.88 -10.80
N GLN A 111 -2.47 34.54 -10.08
CA GLN A 111 -2.02 35.28 -8.87
C GLN A 111 -0.71 36.07 -9.06
N ALA A 112 -0.13 36.09 -10.27
CA ALA A 112 1.22 36.63 -10.49
C ALA A 112 1.27 37.84 -11.43
N TYR A 113 0.33 38.79 -11.32
CA TYR A 113 0.57 40.16 -11.76
C TYR A 113 -0.11 41.14 -10.79
N PRO A 114 0.64 41.81 -9.89
CA PRO A 114 0.09 43.02 -9.27
C PRO A 114 -0.23 44.02 -10.41
N PRO A 115 -1.37 44.75 -10.34
CA PRO A 115 -1.71 45.70 -11.38
C PRO A 115 -0.56 46.69 -11.53
N LEU A 116 -0.10 46.88 -12.78
CA LEU A 116 0.91 47.87 -13.11
C LEU A 116 0.44 49.23 -12.56
N ARG A 117 1.10 49.68 -11.49
CA ARG A 117 0.82 50.98 -10.89
C ARG A 117 1.22 52.02 -11.94
N GLY A 118 0.22 52.80 -12.37
CA GLY A 118 0.28 53.69 -13.52
C GLY A 118 1.49 54.63 -13.52
N VAL A 119 1.86 54.98 -14.75
CA VAL A 119 2.78 56.04 -15.17
C VAL A 119 2.45 57.37 -14.50
#